data_AF-A0A157PV79-F1
#
_entry.id   AF-A0A157PV79-F1
#
_cell.length_a   1.000
_cell.length_b   1.000
_cell.length_c   1.000
_cell.angle_alpha   90.00
_cell.angle_beta   90.00
_cell.angle_gamma   90.00
#
_symmetry.space_group_name_H-M   'P 1'
#
loop_
_entity.id
_entity.type
_entity.pdbx_description
1 polymer ?
#
loop_
_entity_poly.entity_id
_entity_poly.type
_entity_poly.pdbx_seq_one_letter_code
_entity_poly.pdbx_strand_id
1 'polypeptide(L)'
;MNTQQAVDPSKPALAGAILSQGGQSMPDLWRIQHSNANLFARFARTSPPQRAAGVSALIGEGEISIRRELQSIPAASWVSLCAAAGWTHVGAASLSWCEGASDEQVWQAWTEATPSVPTEDAFFIAARSMNPAFLFEEQTLSSFVPHLLADKMKVYVTLAARSDQVKIDCTPAALHALPKDFRQFLSHPEIKLAQTDARR
;
A
#
# COMPACT_ATOMS: atom_id res chain seq x y z
N MET A 1 -14.82 37.46 -48.88
CA MET A 1 -14.54 36.02 -48.77
C MET A 1 -13.80 35.79 -47.47
N ASN A 2 -14.51 35.44 -46.40
CA ASN A 2 -13.90 35.06 -45.11
C ASN A 2 -13.56 33.58 -45.18
N THR A 3 -12.27 33.27 -45.25
CA THR A 3 -11.75 31.92 -45.04
C THR A 3 -11.90 31.59 -43.56
N GLN A 4 -12.96 30.86 -43.22
CA GLN A 4 -13.01 30.09 -41.98
C GLN A 4 -11.84 29.11 -42.00
N GLN A 5 -10.80 29.39 -41.22
CA GLN A 5 -9.82 28.39 -40.86
C GLN A 5 -10.58 27.28 -40.14
N ALA A 6 -10.57 26.09 -40.73
CA ALA A 6 -11.06 24.88 -40.09
C ALA A 6 -10.37 24.73 -38.73
N VAL A 7 -11.17 24.63 -37.67
CA VAL A 7 -10.68 24.23 -36.35
C VAL A 7 -10.10 22.83 -36.52
N ASP A 8 -8.77 22.75 -36.41
CA ASP A 8 -8.00 21.50 -36.41
C ASP A 8 -8.65 20.56 -35.37
N PRO A 9 -9.08 19.33 -35.74
CA PRO A 9 -9.70 18.40 -34.80
C PRO A 9 -8.74 18.18 -33.63
N SER A 10 -9.10 18.83 -32.52
CA SER A 10 -8.30 19.03 -31.32
C SER A 10 -7.51 17.78 -30.97
N LYS A 11 -6.20 17.92 -30.78
CA LYS A 11 -5.41 16.92 -30.04
C LYS A 11 -6.23 16.51 -28.81
N PRO A 12 -6.49 15.21 -28.60
CA PRO A 12 -7.25 14.78 -27.43
C PRO A 12 -6.59 15.37 -26.18
N ALA A 13 -7.39 15.76 -25.19
CA ALA A 13 -6.91 16.48 -24.00
C ALA A 13 -5.77 15.75 -23.26
N LEU A 14 -5.64 14.44 -23.49
CA LEU A 14 -4.62 13.56 -22.91
C LEU A 14 -3.58 13.06 -23.93
N ALA A 15 -3.41 13.76 -25.07
CA ALA A 15 -2.40 13.39 -26.05
C ALA A 15 -0.99 13.34 -25.42
N GLY A 16 -0.34 12.18 -25.49
CA GLY A 16 0.98 11.93 -24.91
C GLY A 16 0.97 11.49 -23.44
N ALA A 17 -0.20 11.42 -22.80
CA ALA A 17 -0.32 10.84 -21.46
C ALA A 17 -0.16 9.32 -21.51
N ILE A 18 0.47 8.75 -20.47
CA ILE A 18 0.43 7.31 -20.23
C ILE A 18 -0.91 7.00 -19.58
N LEU A 19 -1.66 6.13 -20.24
CA LEU A 19 -2.99 5.70 -19.81
C LEU A 19 -2.94 4.21 -19.43
N SER A 20 -3.71 3.84 -18.43
CA SER A 20 -4.01 2.42 -18.18
C SER A 20 -4.86 1.82 -19.29
N GLN A 21 -5.04 0.50 -19.27
CA GLN A 21 -5.92 -0.20 -20.21
C GLN A 21 -7.36 0.32 -20.20
N GLY A 22 -7.89 0.73 -19.05
CA GLY A 22 -9.21 1.36 -18.91
C GLY A 22 -9.24 2.85 -19.29
N GLY A 23 -8.12 3.42 -19.75
CA GLY A 23 -8.03 4.80 -20.22
C GLY A 23 -7.81 5.85 -19.13
N GLN A 24 -7.47 5.45 -17.90
CA GLN A 24 -7.19 6.39 -16.81
C GLN A 24 -5.74 6.89 -16.88
N SER A 25 -5.53 8.19 -16.65
CA SER A 25 -4.18 8.75 -16.60
C SER A 25 -3.46 8.36 -15.30
N MET A 26 -2.13 8.26 -15.31
CA MET A 26 -1.38 7.97 -14.07
C MET A 26 -1.65 8.99 -12.95
N PRO A 27 -1.71 10.32 -13.19
CA PRO A 27 -2.08 11.27 -12.14
C PRO A 27 -3.49 11.04 -11.57
N ASP A 28 -4.45 10.60 -12.39
CA ASP A 28 -5.79 10.26 -11.92
C ASP A 28 -5.77 9.03 -11.02
N LEU A 29 -5.07 7.96 -11.43
CA LEU A 29 -4.89 6.75 -10.62
C LEU A 29 -4.22 7.08 -9.28
N TRP A 30 -3.19 7.92 -9.30
CA TRP A 30 -2.48 8.39 -8.11
C TRP A 30 -3.44 9.13 -7.17
N ARG A 31 -4.21 10.08 -7.71
CA ARG A 31 -5.18 10.87 -6.93
C ARG A 31 -6.29 9.99 -6.35
N ILE A 32 -6.81 9.04 -7.11
CA ILE A 32 -7.90 8.15 -6.67
C ILE A 32 -7.44 7.29 -5.49
N GLN A 33 -6.26 6.67 -5.56
CA GLN A 33 -5.75 5.84 -4.45
C GLN A 33 -5.54 6.63 -3.17
N HIS A 34 -4.98 7.83 -3.26
CA HIS A 34 -4.84 8.71 -2.09
C HIS A 34 -6.19 9.13 -1.52
N SER A 35 -7.17 9.39 -2.40
CA SER A 35 -8.54 9.72 -1.99
C SER A 35 -9.19 8.53 -1.26
N ASN A 36 -9.05 7.31 -1.78
CA ASN A 36 -9.55 6.09 -1.16
C ASN A 36 -8.91 5.83 0.19
N ALA A 37 -7.58 5.96 0.29
CA ALA A 37 -6.86 5.82 1.55
C ALA A 37 -7.35 6.83 2.60
N ASN A 38 -7.57 8.09 2.20
CA ASN A 38 -8.14 9.12 3.07
C ASN A 38 -9.59 8.81 3.48
N LEU A 39 -10.42 8.31 2.56
CA LEU A 39 -11.79 7.90 2.87
C LEU A 39 -11.81 6.72 3.84
N PHE A 40 -10.92 5.74 3.66
CA PHE A 40 -10.79 4.61 4.58
C PHE A 40 -10.39 5.08 5.97
N ALA A 41 -9.33 5.90 6.08
CA ALA A 41 -8.86 6.46 7.35
C ALA A 41 -9.98 7.22 8.08
N ARG A 42 -10.75 8.05 7.34
CA ARG A 42 -11.84 8.85 7.90
C ARG A 42 -13.04 8.00 8.29
N PHE A 43 -13.57 7.18 7.39
CA PHE A 43 -14.88 6.58 7.57
C PHE A 43 -14.85 5.18 8.20
N ALA A 44 -13.84 4.37 7.92
CA ALA A 44 -13.78 3.03 8.52
C ALA A 44 -13.51 3.10 10.03
N ARG A 45 -12.78 4.14 10.49
CA ARG A 45 -12.45 4.32 11.91
C ARG A 45 -13.54 4.98 12.74
N THR A 46 -14.29 5.92 12.16
CA THR A 46 -15.23 6.76 12.94
C THR A 46 -16.69 6.37 12.78
N SER A 47 -17.02 5.47 11.84
CA SER A 47 -18.42 5.09 11.59
C SER A 47 -18.89 3.99 12.54
N PRO A 48 -20.20 3.96 12.89
CA PRO A 48 -20.79 2.81 13.55
C PRO A 48 -20.53 1.51 12.78
N PRO A 49 -20.38 0.34 13.44
CA PRO A 49 -19.87 -0.90 12.82
C PRO A 49 -20.57 -1.31 11.52
N GLN A 50 -21.90 -1.21 11.45
CA GLN A 50 -22.68 -1.56 10.25
C GLN A 50 -22.39 -0.64 9.06
N ARG A 51 -22.21 0.67 9.31
CA ARG A 51 -21.88 1.65 8.27
C ARG A 51 -20.41 1.54 7.86
N ALA A 52 -19.52 1.25 8.81
CA ALA A 52 -18.12 0.98 8.53
C ALA A 52 -17.96 -0.24 7.60
N ALA A 53 -18.71 -1.32 7.83
CA ALA A 53 -18.67 -2.52 6.98
C ALA A 53 -19.09 -2.23 5.53
N GLY A 54 -20.21 -1.52 5.32
CA GLY A 54 -20.67 -1.15 3.98
C GLY A 54 -19.71 -0.22 3.24
N VAL A 55 -19.14 0.77 3.93
CA VAL A 55 -18.14 1.69 3.36
C VAL A 55 -16.85 0.93 3.00
N SER A 56 -16.38 0.05 3.87
CA SER A 56 -15.19 -0.77 3.61
C SER A 56 -15.37 -1.71 2.41
N ALA A 57 -16.56 -2.30 2.23
CA ALA A 57 -16.85 -3.14 1.07
C ALA A 57 -16.79 -2.35 -0.24
N LEU A 58 -17.45 -1.18 -0.30
CA LEU A 58 -17.44 -0.31 -1.48
C LEU A 58 -16.03 0.19 -1.82
N ILE A 59 -15.23 0.58 -0.81
CA ILE A 59 -13.83 0.97 -1.00
C ILE A 59 -13.03 -0.22 -1.53
N GLY A 60 -13.24 -1.42 -0.97
CA GLY A 60 -12.54 -2.64 -1.39
C GLY A 60 -12.79 -3.00 -2.86
N GLU A 61 -14.03 -2.89 -3.34
CA GLU A 61 -14.34 -3.10 -4.76
C GLU A 61 -13.64 -2.08 -5.66
N GLY A 62 -13.65 -0.80 -5.26
CA GLY A 62 -12.93 0.25 -5.97
C GLY A 62 -11.42 0.00 -6.04
N GLU A 63 -10.81 -0.42 -4.92
CA GLU A 63 -9.38 -0.77 -4.86
C GLU A 63 -9.02 -1.93 -5.80
N ILE A 64 -9.87 -2.96 -5.91
CA ILE A 64 -9.64 -4.07 -6.86
C ILE A 64 -9.61 -3.55 -8.29
N SER A 65 -10.55 -2.66 -8.65
CA SER A 65 -10.57 -2.07 -10.00
C SER A 65 -9.29 -1.27 -10.26
N ILE A 66 -8.86 -0.44 -9.31
CA ILE A 66 -7.66 0.38 -9.47
C ILE A 66 -6.39 -0.46 -9.57
N ARG A 67 -6.27 -1.55 -8.81
CA ARG A 67 -5.14 -2.48 -8.92
C ARG A 67 -5.03 -3.10 -10.31
N ARG A 68 -6.16 -3.43 -10.95
CA ARG A 68 -6.16 -3.92 -12.35
C ARG A 68 -5.68 -2.86 -13.32
N GLU A 69 -6.08 -1.60 -13.12
CA GLU A 69 -5.58 -0.50 -13.95
C GLU A 69 -4.06 -0.32 -13.79
N LEU A 70 -3.54 -0.40 -12.56
CA LEU A 70 -2.11 -0.30 -12.27
C LEU A 70 -1.27 -1.37 -12.97
N GLN A 71 -1.80 -2.58 -13.15
CA GLN A 71 -1.10 -3.69 -13.82
C GLN A 71 -0.73 -3.39 -15.28
N SER A 72 -1.31 -2.37 -15.88
CA SER A 72 -0.98 -1.90 -17.23
C SER A 72 -0.07 -0.67 -17.27
N ILE A 73 0.29 -0.12 -16.10
CA ILE A 73 1.18 1.03 -15.99
C ILE A 73 2.61 0.53 -15.83
N PRO A 74 3.55 0.93 -16.71
CA PRO A 74 4.96 0.59 -16.53
C PRO A 74 5.51 1.13 -15.21
N ALA A 75 6.17 0.27 -14.42
CA ALA A 75 6.71 0.63 -13.11
C ALA A 75 7.64 1.87 -13.17
N ALA A 76 8.51 1.96 -14.18
CA ALA A 76 9.41 3.12 -14.35
C ALA A 76 8.66 4.45 -14.50
N SER A 77 7.51 4.45 -15.16
CA SER A 77 6.66 5.63 -15.34
C SER A 77 5.99 6.02 -14.03
N TRP A 78 5.53 5.04 -13.24
CA TRP A 78 4.97 5.27 -11.92
C TRP A 78 5.99 5.82 -10.92
N VAL A 79 7.22 5.26 -10.94
CA VAL A 79 8.37 5.77 -10.17
C VAL A 79 8.62 7.23 -10.52
N SER A 80 8.66 7.56 -11.81
CA SER A 80 8.90 8.94 -12.28
C SER A 80 7.83 9.90 -11.78
N LEU A 81 6.55 9.49 -11.82
CA LEU A 81 5.45 10.28 -11.27
C LEU A 81 5.62 10.50 -9.76
N CYS A 82 5.89 9.45 -9.00
CA CYS A 82 6.01 9.54 -7.54
C CYS A 82 7.25 10.33 -7.12
N ALA A 83 8.38 10.21 -7.83
CA ALA A 83 9.56 11.03 -7.59
C ALA A 83 9.27 12.54 -7.81
N ALA A 84 8.45 12.87 -8.81
CA ALA A 84 8.07 14.26 -9.08
C ALA A 84 6.99 14.80 -8.12
N ALA A 85 6.01 13.97 -7.76
CA ALA A 85 4.92 14.35 -6.87
C ALA A 85 5.28 14.27 -5.37
N GLY A 86 6.35 13.53 -5.04
CA GLY A 86 6.72 13.15 -3.69
C GLY A 86 6.27 11.72 -3.37
N TRP A 87 7.19 10.93 -2.78
CA TRP A 87 6.88 9.57 -2.34
C TRP A 87 5.96 9.57 -1.13
N THR A 88 4.97 8.70 -1.18
CA THR A 88 4.02 8.43 -0.09
C THR A 88 3.91 6.93 0.11
N HIS A 89 3.44 6.47 1.27
CA HIS A 89 3.19 5.06 1.51
C HIS A 89 2.23 4.47 0.47
N VAL A 90 1.18 5.23 0.10
CA VAL A 90 0.21 4.81 -0.91
C VAL A 90 0.90 4.65 -2.27
N GLY A 91 1.67 5.64 -2.72
CA GLY A 91 2.40 5.57 -3.99
C GLY A 91 3.40 4.41 -4.05
N ALA A 92 4.09 4.13 -2.95
CA ALA A 92 4.99 2.98 -2.82
C ALA A 92 4.22 1.64 -2.87
N ALA A 93 3.06 1.56 -2.22
CA ALA A 93 2.21 0.37 -2.31
C ALA A 93 1.65 0.14 -3.72
N SER A 94 1.21 1.21 -4.40
CA SER A 94 0.72 1.13 -5.78
C SER A 94 1.76 0.58 -6.75
N LEU A 95 3.04 0.94 -6.56
CA LEU A 95 4.14 0.49 -7.41
C LEU A 95 4.22 -1.05 -7.47
N SER A 96 3.90 -1.74 -6.38
CA SER A 96 3.91 -3.22 -6.33
C SER A 96 2.87 -3.89 -7.26
N TRP A 97 1.94 -3.12 -7.82
CA TRP A 97 0.96 -3.60 -8.80
C TRP A 97 1.32 -3.22 -10.24
N CYS A 98 2.33 -2.38 -10.46
CA CYS A 98 2.70 -1.90 -11.78
C CYS A 98 3.40 -2.98 -12.63
N GLU A 99 3.28 -2.84 -13.95
CA GLU A 99 3.92 -3.74 -14.90
C GLU A 99 5.46 -3.66 -14.77
N GLY A 100 6.08 -4.83 -14.59
CA GLY A 100 7.53 -4.93 -14.50
C GLY A 100 8.15 -4.36 -13.23
N ALA A 101 7.36 -4.13 -12.17
CA ALA A 101 7.89 -3.71 -10.87
C ALA A 101 8.85 -4.77 -10.29
N SER A 102 10.04 -4.34 -9.86
CA SER A 102 11.01 -5.21 -9.18
C SER A 102 10.97 -5.06 -7.66
N ASP A 103 11.51 -6.06 -6.93
CA ASP A 103 11.57 -6.03 -5.47
C ASP A 103 12.38 -4.80 -4.98
N GLU A 104 13.51 -4.53 -5.63
CA GLU A 104 14.37 -3.38 -5.33
C GLU A 104 13.64 -2.05 -5.48
N GLN A 105 12.88 -1.87 -6.57
CA GLN A 105 12.12 -0.63 -6.80
C GLN A 105 11.05 -0.42 -5.73
N VAL A 106 10.32 -1.48 -5.38
CA VAL A 106 9.25 -1.42 -4.38
C VAL A 106 9.81 -1.06 -3.00
N TRP A 107 10.89 -1.70 -2.57
CA TRP A 107 11.44 -1.44 -1.23
C TRP A 107 12.23 -0.15 -1.14
N GLN A 108 12.83 0.30 -2.24
CA GLN A 108 13.37 1.66 -2.33
C GLN A 108 12.25 2.70 -2.16
N ALA A 109 11.12 2.54 -2.86
CA ALA A 109 9.98 3.45 -2.74
C ALA A 109 9.42 3.52 -1.30
N TRP A 110 9.31 2.38 -0.61
CA TRP A 110 8.91 2.35 0.80
C TRP A 110 9.90 3.04 1.72
N THR A 111 11.19 2.90 1.46
CA THR A 111 12.25 3.57 2.23
C THR A 111 12.18 5.08 2.06
N GLU A 112 11.97 5.56 0.83
CA GLU A 112 11.81 6.99 0.53
C GLU A 112 10.52 7.57 1.14
N ALA A 113 9.44 6.78 1.18
CA ALA A 113 8.16 7.17 1.76
C ALA A 113 8.14 7.17 3.31
N THR A 114 9.04 6.43 3.97
CA THR A 114 8.97 6.13 5.41
C THR A 114 10.24 6.59 6.14
N PRO A 115 10.38 7.88 6.47
CA PRO A 115 11.61 8.42 7.05
C PRO A 115 11.85 8.00 8.52
N SER A 116 10.85 7.41 9.20
CA SER A 116 10.94 7.02 10.61
C SER A 116 10.06 5.80 10.92
N VAL A 117 10.05 5.31 12.17
CA VAL A 117 9.20 4.17 12.55
C VAL A 117 7.73 4.50 12.24
N PRO A 118 7.04 3.67 11.43
CA PRO A 118 5.70 4.01 10.97
C PRO A 118 4.69 3.91 12.12
N THR A 119 3.99 5.01 12.38
CA THR A 119 2.91 5.09 13.37
C THR A 119 1.61 5.66 12.79
N GLU A 120 1.59 5.99 11.50
CA GLU A 120 0.49 6.70 10.87
C GLU A 120 -0.47 5.74 10.18
N ASP A 121 -1.77 6.06 10.19
CA ASP A 121 -2.80 5.27 9.51
C ASP A 121 -2.48 5.00 8.03
N ALA A 122 -1.92 6.01 7.35
CA ALA A 122 -1.57 5.93 5.94
C ALA A 122 -0.61 4.77 5.66
N PHE A 123 0.31 4.48 6.59
CA PHE A 123 1.20 3.33 6.49
C PHE A 123 0.43 2.01 6.50
N PHE A 124 -0.44 1.79 7.49
CA PHE A 124 -1.19 0.54 7.64
C PHE A 124 -2.18 0.33 6.49
N ILE A 125 -2.82 1.39 6.02
CA ILE A 125 -3.73 1.35 4.88
C ILE A 125 -2.97 0.97 3.60
N ALA A 126 -1.83 1.62 3.34
CA ALA A 126 -1.01 1.33 2.18
C ALA A 126 -0.41 -0.08 2.24
N ALA A 127 0.08 -0.52 3.40
CA ALA A 127 0.63 -1.84 3.60
C ALA A 127 -0.40 -2.93 3.29
N ARG A 128 -1.65 -2.79 3.74
CA ARG A 128 -2.75 -3.69 3.37
C ARG A 128 -3.13 -3.65 1.89
N SER A 129 -2.72 -2.60 1.17
CA SER A 129 -2.94 -2.52 -0.28
C SER A 129 -1.80 -3.08 -1.12
N MET A 130 -0.71 -3.55 -0.50
CA MET A 130 0.42 -4.17 -1.20
C MET A 130 0.00 -5.39 -2.02
N ASN A 131 0.69 -5.60 -3.14
CA ASN A 131 0.65 -6.86 -3.86
C ASN A 131 1.31 -7.97 -3.01
N PRO A 132 0.58 -9.06 -2.66
CA PRO A 132 1.11 -10.12 -1.82
C PRO A 132 2.38 -10.78 -2.36
N ALA A 133 2.61 -10.74 -3.69
CA ALA A 133 3.80 -11.31 -4.32
C ALA A 133 5.13 -10.70 -3.84
N PHE A 134 5.09 -9.48 -3.27
CA PHE A 134 6.28 -8.81 -2.72
C PHE A 134 6.44 -9.04 -1.23
N LEU A 135 5.38 -9.45 -0.52
CA LEU A 135 5.44 -9.65 0.92
C LEU A 135 6.16 -10.95 1.24
N PHE A 136 6.67 -11.08 2.46
CA PHE A 136 7.17 -12.39 2.87
C PHE A 136 6.03 -13.42 2.96
N GLU A 137 6.28 -14.69 3.29
CA GLU A 137 5.24 -15.75 3.38
C GLU A 137 5.08 -16.35 4.78
N GLU A 138 5.90 -15.93 5.75
CA GLU A 138 5.90 -16.53 7.09
C GLU A 138 4.61 -16.21 7.84
N GLN A 139 4.22 -17.18 8.67
CA GLN A 139 2.98 -17.18 9.45
C GLN A 139 3.21 -17.16 10.96
N THR A 140 4.47 -17.04 11.40
CA THR A 140 4.82 -16.96 12.83
C THR A 140 5.72 -15.77 13.09
N LEU A 141 5.52 -15.12 14.24
CA LEU A 141 6.27 -13.92 14.61
C LEU A 141 7.77 -14.21 14.73
N SER A 142 8.15 -15.37 15.27
CA SER A 142 9.55 -15.76 15.42
C SER A 142 10.30 -15.80 14.07
N SER A 143 9.63 -16.18 12.98
CA SER A 143 10.22 -16.28 11.65
C SER A 143 10.57 -14.93 11.04
N PHE A 144 9.95 -13.83 11.51
CA PHE A 144 10.30 -12.48 11.06
C PHE A 144 11.57 -11.93 11.74
N VAL A 145 11.98 -12.50 12.88
CA VAL A 145 13.11 -11.96 13.67
C VAL A 145 14.43 -11.92 12.90
N PRO A 146 14.84 -12.97 12.15
CA PRO A 146 16.04 -12.91 11.33
C PRO A 146 16.01 -11.81 10.26
N HIS A 147 14.83 -11.49 9.73
CA HIS A 147 14.65 -10.49 8.67
C HIS A 147 14.75 -9.04 9.18
N LEU A 148 14.63 -8.80 10.49
CA LEU A 148 14.66 -7.44 11.06
C LEU A 148 15.97 -6.70 10.79
N LEU A 149 17.08 -7.41 10.60
CA LEU A 149 18.38 -6.81 10.31
C LEU A 149 18.59 -6.54 8.82
N ALA A 150 18.02 -7.38 7.95
CA ALA A 150 18.20 -7.28 6.51
C ALA A 150 17.16 -6.32 5.89
N ASP A 151 15.88 -6.56 6.17
CA ASP A 151 14.77 -5.97 5.42
C ASP A 151 13.67 -5.46 6.37
N LYS A 152 14.06 -4.65 7.34
CA LYS A 152 13.18 -4.15 8.41
C LYS A 152 11.87 -3.54 7.89
N MET A 153 11.93 -2.76 6.80
CA MET A 153 10.74 -2.16 6.20
C MET A 153 9.78 -3.21 5.64
N LYS A 154 10.31 -4.22 4.93
CA LYS A 154 9.54 -5.35 4.41
C LYS A 154 8.87 -6.14 5.54
N VAL A 155 9.54 -6.31 6.68
CA VAL A 155 8.95 -6.91 7.88
C VAL A 155 7.77 -6.07 8.38
N TYR A 156 7.94 -4.76 8.53
CA TYR A 156 6.87 -3.89 9.04
C TYR A 156 5.67 -3.86 8.09
N VAL A 157 5.91 -3.72 6.79
CA VAL A 157 4.86 -3.72 5.76
C VAL A 157 4.15 -5.07 5.72
N THR A 158 4.88 -6.18 5.76
CA THR A 158 4.27 -7.53 5.75
C THR A 158 3.40 -7.74 6.97
N LEU A 159 3.88 -7.41 8.17
CA LEU A 159 3.09 -7.53 9.39
C LEU A 159 1.88 -6.60 9.37
N ALA A 160 2.00 -5.36 8.89
CA ALA A 160 0.85 -4.46 8.76
C ALA A 160 -0.18 -4.95 7.73
N ALA A 161 0.28 -5.61 6.65
CA ALA A 161 -0.59 -6.11 5.59
C ALA A 161 -1.45 -7.31 6.03
N ARG A 162 -0.92 -8.17 6.90
CA ARG A 162 -1.56 -9.46 7.25
C ARG A 162 -1.33 -9.92 8.69
N SER A 163 -1.29 -8.98 9.64
CA SER A 163 -1.00 -9.29 11.06
C SER A 163 -1.94 -10.37 11.63
N ASP A 164 -3.20 -10.39 11.20
CA ASP A 164 -4.22 -11.36 11.59
C ASP A 164 -3.93 -12.80 11.14
N GLN A 165 -3.01 -12.99 10.20
CA GLN A 165 -2.55 -14.29 9.71
C GLN A 165 -1.26 -14.76 10.40
N VAL A 166 -0.61 -13.89 11.19
CA VAL A 166 0.66 -14.18 11.84
C VAL A 166 0.44 -14.55 13.30
N LYS A 167 0.88 -15.76 13.68
CA LYS A 167 0.73 -16.30 15.02
C LYS A 167 1.84 -15.86 15.96
N ILE A 168 1.47 -15.57 17.21
CA ILE A 168 2.45 -15.38 18.28
C ILE A 168 2.90 -16.75 18.79
N ASP A 169 4.12 -17.13 18.45
CA ASP A 169 4.79 -18.36 18.88
C ASP A 169 5.99 -18.10 19.81
N CYS A 170 6.22 -16.84 20.17
CA CYS A 170 7.30 -16.42 21.06
C CYS A 170 6.87 -16.44 22.54
N THR A 171 7.78 -16.81 23.44
CA THR A 171 7.57 -16.65 24.89
C THR A 171 7.57 -15.16 25.28
N PRO A 172 6.97 -14.78 26.43
CA PRO A 172 7.04 -13.39 26.90
C PRO A 172 8.48 -12.85 27.02
N ALA A 173 9.42 -13.69 27.50
CA ALA A 173 10.83 -13.32 27.58
C ALA A 173 11.45 -13.04 26.19
N ALA A 174 11.14 -13.87 25.19
CA ALA A 174 11.60 -13.66 23.81
C ALA A 174 11.00 -12.38 23.20
N LEU A 175 9.72 -12.08 23.45
CA LEU A 175 9.08 -10.83 23.03
C LEU A 175 9.75 -9.60 23.67
N HIS A 176 10.11 -9.68 24.95
CA HIS A 176 10.84 -8.61 25.63
C HIS A 176 12.29 -8.44 25.13
N ALA A 177 12.90 -9.47 24.54
CA ALA A 177 14.24 -9.40 23.98
C ALA A 177 14.29 -8.76 22.57
N LEU A 178 13.15 -8.61 21.87
CA LEU A 178 13.08 -7.99 20.55
C LEU A 178 13.53 -6.52 20.56
N PRO A 179 14.01 -5.94 19.44
CA PRO A 179 14.36 -4.53 19.36
C PRO A 179 13.23 -3.58 19.84
N LYS A 180 13.59 -2.49 20.54
CA LYS A 180 12.61 -1.60 21.21
C LYS A 180 11.60 -1.00 20.24
N ASP A 181 12.08 -0.51 19.11
CA ASP A 181 11.27 0.03 18.01
C ASP A 181 10.34 -1.02 17.40
N PHE A 182 10.81 -2.26 17.24
CA PHE A 182 9.97 -3.35 16.76
C PHE A 182 8.88 -3.69 17.76
N ARG A 183 9.19 -3.75 19.07
CA ARG A 183 8.16 -3.92 20.11
C ARG A 183 7.14 -2.78 20.10
N GLN A 184 7.59 -1.53 19.89
CA GLN A 184 6.69 -0.38 19.74
C GLN A 184 5.77 -0.55 18.53
N PHE A 185 6.31 -0.97 17.39
CA PHE A 185 5.52 -1.26 16.19
C PHE A 185 4.49 -2.38 16.44
N LEU A 186 4.89 -3.50 17.06
CA LEU A 186 4.01 -4.61 17.39
C LEU A 186 2.89 -4.24 18.38
N SER A 187 3.11 -3.21 19.21
CA SER A 187 2.09 -2.71 20.14
C SER A 187 1.03 -1.82 19.49
N HIS A 188 1.18 -1.50 18.20
CA HIS A 188 0.25 -0.64 17.49
C HIS A 188 -1.13 -1.30 17.35
N PRO A 189 -2.27 -0.59 17.56
CA PRO A 189 -3.62 -1.17 17.52
C PRO A 189 -4.02 -1.87 16.20
N GLU A 190 -3.37 -1.48 15.11
CA GLU A 190 -3.58 -2.09 13.78
C GLU A 190 -2.82 -3.41 13.59
N ILE A 191 -1.88 -3.75 14.48
CA ILE A 191 -1.17 -5.02 14.47
C ILE A 191 -1.93 -6.01 15.36
N LYS A 192 -2.71 -6.90 14.73
CA LYS A 192 -3.60 -7.85 15.39
C LYS A 192 -3.09 -9.27 15.20
N LEU A 193 -1.95 -9.59 15.82
CA LEU A 193 -1.36 -10.92 15.73
C LEU A 193 -2.33 -12.00 16.23
N ALA A 194 -2.41 -13.12 15.52
CA ALA A 194 -3.21 -14.27 15.92
C ALA A 194 -2.65 -14.86 17.21
N GLN A 195 -3.49 -14.97 18.22
CA GLN A 195 -3.18 -15.73 19.42
C GLN A 195 -3.09 -17.20 19.02
N THR A 196 -2.03 -17.88 19.44
CA THR A 196 -2.01 -19.34 19.35
C THR A 196 -3.05 -19.83 20.34
N ASP A 197 -4.18 -20.37 19.88
CA ASP A 197 -5.11 -21.06 20.75
C ASP A 197 -4.32 -22.08 21.56
N ALA A 198 -4.20 -21.84 22.87
CA ALA A 198 -3.78 -22.86 23.80
C ALA A 198 -4.89 -23.92 23.75
N ARG A 199 -4.72 -24.90 22.86
CA ARG A 199 -5.61 -26.06 22.79
C ARG A 199 -5.67 -26.68 24.18
N ARG A 200 -6.89 -26.69 24.73
CA ARG A 200 -7.33 -27.57 25.81
C ARG A 200 -7.06 -29.02 25.45
#